data_AF-A0A9P8AEN7-F1
#
_entry.id   AF-A0A9P8AEN7-F1
#
_cell.length_a   1.000
_cell.length_b   1.000
_cell.length_c   1.000
_cell.angle_alpha   90.00
_cell.angle_beta   90.00
_cell.angle_gamma   90.00
#
_symmetry.space_group_name_H-M   'P 1'
#
loop_
_entity.id
_entity.type
_entity.pdbx_description
1 polymer ?
#
loop_
_entity_poly.entity_id
_entity_poly.type
_entity_poly.pdbx_seq_one_letter_code
_entity_poly.pdbx_strand_id
1 'polypeptide(L)'
;MAVPASFNILDLTGKFVMNKSLSDPHEGILAAQGVGWVTRKAIGLATITLDIKHYKDADDIEHIDIDQTLTGGIKGTREERTLWWKERENTDHIFGPIIGKSRRVKDLSLVEPADVWLRNGWTADSLEYGLVESYVESDTPKSGRVWLAIQVNSYNQLCLLCYSSVPT
;
A
#
# COMPACT_ATOMS: atom_id res chain seq x y z
N MET A 1 20.83 2.87 -10.86
CA MET A 1 19.97 3.29 -11.98
C MET A 1 19.34 4.60 -11.58
N ALA A 2 19.64 5.71 -12.27
CA ALA A 2 19.02 6.99 -11.97
C ALA A 2 17.59 6.97 -12.51
N VAL A 3 16.64 7.26 -11.63
CA VAL A 3 15.22 7.42 -11.99
C VAL A 3 15.09 8.66 -12.87
N PRO A 4 14.34 8.62 -14.00
CA PRO A 4 14.13 9.79 -14.84
C PRO A 4 13.55 10.95 -14.02
N ALA A 5 13.97 12.20 -14.27
CA ALA A 5 13.45 13.36 -13.55
C ALA A 5 11.93 13.56 -13.72
N SER A 6 11.34 12.97 -14.76
CA SER A 6 9.89 12.95 -14.98
C SER A 6 9.14 11.98 -14.06
N PHE A 7 9.83 10.99 -13.47
CA PHE A 7 9.22 10.06 -12.52
C PHE A 7 9.35 10.64 -11.11
N ASN A 8 8.22 11.14 -10.60
CA ASN A 8 8.11 11.70 -9.27
C ASN A 8 6.80 11.24 -8.63
N ILE A 9 6.54 11.63 -7.39
CA ILE A 9 5.36 11.16 -6.65
C ILE A 9 4.02 11.63 -7.26
N LEU A 10 4.02 12.56 -8.21
CA LEU A 10 2.83 12.98 -8.97
C LEU A 10 2.50 12.04 -10.15
N ASP A 11 3.46 11.20 -10.56
CA ASP A 11 3.22 10.16 -11.56
C ASP A 11 4.07 8.92 -11.24
N LEU A 12 3.39 7.92 -10.66
CA LEU A 12 4.00 6.64 -10.29
C LEU A 12 3.74 5.55 -11.34
N THR A 13 3.24 5.94 -12.51
CA THR A 13 2.83 4.98 -13.54
C THR A 13 4.02 4.16 -14.02
N GLY A 14 3.87 2.84 -13.98
CA GLY A 14 4.95 1.94 -14.38
C GLY A 14 4.79 0.52 -13.86
N LYS A 15 5.72 -0.33 -14.27
CA LYS A 15 5.83 -1.71 -13.78
C LYS A 15 7.03 -1.86 -12.86
N PHE A 16 6.79 -2.34 -11.65
CA PHE A 16 7.81 -2.50 -10.62
C PHE A 16 7.89 -3.95 -10.18
N VAL A 17 9.12 -4.46 -10.01
CA VAL A 17 9.35 -5.80 -9.47
C VAL A 17 9.88 -5.65 -8.06
N MET A 18 9.24 -6.34 -7.12
CA MET A 18 9.65 -6.33 -5.72
C MET A 18 11.07 -6.88 -5.57
N ASN A 19 11.93 -6.11 -4.90
CA ASN A 19 13.25 -6.57 -4.53
C ASN A 19 13.21 -7.25 -3.15
N LYS A 20 13.20 -8.59 -3.15
CA LYS A 20 13.17 -9.40 -1.93
C LYS A 20 14.36 -9.17 -1.00
N SER A 21 15.54 -8.81 -1.51
CA SER A 21 16.71 -8.61 -0.65
C SER A 21 16.66 -7.31 0.16
N LEU A 22 15.79 -6.38 -0.24
CA LEU A 22 15.57 -5.09 0.43
C LEU A 22 14.18 -5.03 1.10
N SER A 23 13.46 -6.16 1.15
CA SER A 23 12.13 -6.23 1.74
C SER A 23 12.15 -7.03 3.04
N ASP A 24 11.38 -6.59 4.03
CA ASP A 24 11.19 -7.34 5.26
C ASP A 24 10.31 -8.58 5.07
N PRO A 25 10.44 -9.61 5.94
CA PRO A 25 9.63 -10.83 5.85
C PRO A 25 8.12 -10.57 5.95
N HIS A 26 7.35 -11.07 4.99
CA HIS A 26 5.88 -10.88 4.93
C HIS A 26 5.08 -11.87 5.80
N GLU A 27 5.71 -12.91 6.35
CA GLU A 27 4.97 -14.02 6.99
C GLU A 27 4.22 -13.58 8.25
N GLY A 28 4.87 -12.82 9.14
CA GLY A 28 4.26 -12.38 10.40
C GLY A 28 3.06 -11.46 10.17
N ILE A 29 3.19 -10.54 9.23
CA ILE A 29 2.18 -9.51 8.96
C ILE A 29 0.94 -10.09 8.27
N LEU A 30 1.14 -10.97 7.29
CA LEU A 30 0.05 -11.70 6.64
C LEU A 30 -0.65 -12.65 7.62
N ALA A 31 0.09 -13.23 8.57
CA ALA A 31 -0.51 -14.05 9.63
C ALA A 31 -1.39 -13.23 10.56
N ALA A 32 -0.94 -12.04 10.97
CA ALA A 32 -1.71 -11.11 11.79
C ALA A 32 -3.02 -10.66 11.10
N GLN A 33 -3.00 -10.52 9.77
CA GLN A 33 -4.18 -10.20 8.95
C GLN A 33 -5.12 -11.40 8.69
N GLY A 34 -4.80 -12.58 9.24
CA GLY A 34 -5.59 -13.79 9.11
C GLY A 34 -5.45 -14.52 7.76
N VAL A 35 -4.42 -14.23 6.97
CA VAL A 35 -4.15 -14.92 5.70
C VAL A 35 -3.73 -16.35 5.99
N GLY A 36 -4.34 -17.35 5.34
CA GLY A 36 -4.05 -18.78 5.60
C GLY A 36 -2.60 -19.19 5.30
N TRP A 37 -2.08 -20.17 6.03
CA TRP A 37 -0.67 -20.60 5.97
C TRP A 37 -0.18 -20.93 4.55
N VAL A 38 -0.99 -21.66 3.76
CA VAL A 38 -0.64 -22.03 2.38
C VAL A 38 -0.44 -20.78 1.51
N THR A 39 -1.38 -19.84 1.57
CA THR A 39 -1.30 -18.57 0.84
C THR A 39 -0.07 -17.76 1.25
N ARG A 40 0.25 -17.70 2.55
CA ARG A 40 1.47 -17.01 3.04
C ARG A 40 2.75 -17.62 2.47
N LYS A 41 2.85 -18.94 2.42
CA LYS A 41 4.03 -19.62 1.83
C LYS A 41 4.13 -19.38 0.33
N ALA A 42 3.02 -19.40 -0.40
CA ALA A 42 3.00 -19.07 -1.82
C ALA A 42 3.48 -17.64 -2.08
N ILE A 43 3.01 -16.65 -1.31
CA ILE A 43 3.45 -15.25 -1.39
C ILE A 43 4.95 -15.14 -1.09
N GLY A 44 5.45 -15.81 -0.05
CA GLY A 44 6.87 -15.76 0.31
C GLY A 44 7.80 -16.30 -0.78
N LEU A 45 7.37 -17.32 -1.53
CA LEU A 45 8.14 -17.91 -2.63
C LEU A 45 8.02 -17.09 -3.93
N ALA A 46 6.88 -16.45 -4.19
CA ALA A 46 6.63 -15.69 -5.41
C ALA A 46 7.36 -14.33 -5.43
N THR A 47 7.87 -13.94 -6.59
CA THR A 47 8.23 -12.54 -6.88
C THR A 47 6.96 -11.78 -7.24
N ILE A 48 6.74 -10.64 -6.58
CA ILE A 48 5.59 -9.76 -6.80
C ILE A 48 5.98 -8.70 -7.83
N THR A 49 5.13 -8.53 -8.84
CA THR A 49 5.19 -7.44 -9.82
C THR A 49 3.99 -6.54 -9.61
N LEU A 50 4.22 -5.23 -9.62
CA LEU A 50 3.22 -4.20 -9.51
C LEU A 50 3.08 -3.52 -10.86
N ASP A 51 1.85 -3.37 -11.34
CA ASP A 51 1.52 -2.49 -12.46
C ASP A 51 0.71 -1.33 -11.89
N ILE A 52 1.32 -0.14 -11.89
CA ILE A 52 0.75 1.06 -11.30
C ILE A 52 0.26 1.97 -12.41
N LYS A 53 -0.97 2.46 -12.26
CA LYS A 53 -1.53 3.55 -13.07
C LYS A 53 -1.86 4.71 -12.15
N HIS A 54 -1.21 5.84 -12.38
CA HIS A 54 -1.45 7.07 -11.65
C HIS A 54 -2.06 8.09 -12.62
N TYR A 55 -3.27 8.55 -12.33
CA TYR A 55 -3.99 9.51 -13.17
C TYR A 55 -4.89 10.42 -12.34
N LYS A 56 -5.40 11.47 -12.97
CA LYS A 56 -6.49 12.27 -12.44
C LYS A 56 -7.76 12.04 -13.25
N ASP A 57 -8.91 12.03 -12.59
CA ASP A 57 -10.20 11.94 -13.26
C ASP A 57 -10.70 13.30 -13.76
N ALA A 58 -11.95 13.33 -14.27
CA ALA A 58 -12.58 14.54 -14.78
C ALA A 58 -12.82 15.61 -13.71
N ASP A 59 -12.85 15.23 -12.44
CA ASP A 59 -13.05 16.11 -11.28
C ASP A 59 -11.70 16.57 -10.67
N ASP A 60 -10.58 16.32 -11.37
CA ASP A 60 -9.19 16.56 -10.91
C ASP A 60 -8.81 15.77 -9.64
N ILE A 61 -9.54 14.69 -9.32
CA ILE A 61 -9.24 13.82 -8.20
C ILE A 61 -8.16 12.83 -8.63
N GLU A 62 -7.15 12.67 -7.78
CA GLU A 62 -6.00 11.80 -8.00
C GLU A 62 -6.34 10.33 -7.68
N HIS A 63 -6.00 9.43 -8.61
CA HIS A 63 -6.22 7.99 -8.53
C HIS A 63 -4.92 7.22 -8.75
N ILE A 64 -4.70 6.20 -7.93
CA ILE A 64 -3.57 5.27 -8.03
C ILE A 64 -4.13 3.86 -8.01
N ASP A 65 -4.13 3.21 -9.17
CA ASP A 65 -4.52 1.81 -9.33
C ASP A 65 -3.27 0.94 -9.35
N ILE A 66 -3.25 -0.12 -8.55
CA ILE A 66 -2.12 -1.03 -8.38
C ILE A 66 -2.61 -2.45 -8.61
N ASP A 67 -2.20 -3.05 -9.73
CA ASP A 67 -2.42 -4.47 -10.01
C ASP A 67 -1.19 -5.27 -9.59
N GLN A 68 -1.37 -6.20 -8.65
CA GLN A 68 -0.30 -7.09 -8.21
C GLN A 68 -0.36 -8.42 -8.97
N THR A 69 0.78 -8.89 -9.45
CA THR A 69 0.92 -10.19 -10.11
C THR A 69 2.06 -10.97 -9.47
N LEU A 70 1.79 -12.20 -9.05
CA LEU A 70 2.77 -13.13 -8.52
C LEU A 70 3.47 -13.86 -9.69
N THR A 71 4.66 -14.40 -9.41
CA THR A 71 5.40 -15.20 -10.38
C THR A 71 4.55 -16.34 -10.95
N GLY A 72 4.68 -16.57 -12.26
CA GLY A 72 3.82 -17.53 -12.98
C GLY A 72 2.50 -16.94 -13.47
N GLY A 73 2.30 -15.62 -13.37
CA GLY A 73 1.10 -14.94 -13.89
C GLY A 73 -0.13 -15.11 -12.98
N ILE A 74 0.07 -15.57 -11.75
CA ILE A 74 -0.98 -15.68 -10.76
C ILE A 74 -1.40 -14.26 -10.38
N LYS A 75 -2.68 -13.94 -10.59
CA LYS A 75 -3.23 -12.64 -10.19
C LYS A 75 -3.13 -12.53 -8.66
N GLY A 76 -2.50 -11.45 -8.20
CA GLY A 76 -2.51 -11.03 -6.82
C GLY A 76 -3.69 -10.10 -6.58
N THR A 77 -3.53 -9.18 -5.63
CA THR A 77 -4.55 -8.20 -5.26
C THR A 77 -4.62 -7.05 -6.26
N ARG A 78 -5.77 -6.38 -6.30
CA ARG A 78 -5.95 -5.10 -6.98
C ARG A 78 -6.31 -4.06 -5.93
N GLU A 79 -5.49 -3.02 -5.83
CA GLU A 79 -5.72 -1.91 -4.92
C GLU A 79 -6.03 -0.66 -5.74
N GLU A 80 -7.12 0.03 -5.40
CA GLU A 80 -7.56 1.23 -6.08
C GLU A 80 -7.66 2.36 -5.06
N ARG A 81 -6.72 3.30 -5.14
CA ARG A 81 -6.61 4.41 -4.19
C ARG A 81 -7.15 5.69 -4.85
N THR A 82 -8.23 6.21 -4.31
CA THR A 82 -8.72 7.56 -4.65
C THR A 82 -8.30 8.52 -3.54
N LEU A 83 -7.53 9.56 -3.85
CA LEU A 83 -6.90 10.43 -2.84
C LEU A 83 -7.82 11.55 -2.34
N TRP A 84 -9.01 11.17 -1.91
CA TRP A 84 -10.07 12.07 -1.42
C TRP A 84 -10.38 11.94 0.08
N TRP A 85 -9.67 11.04 0.78
CA TRP A 85 -9.86 10.71 2.19
C TRP A 85 -11.29 10.27 2.59
N LYS A 86 -12.02 9.60 1.70
CA LYS A 86 -13.30 8.96 2.03
C LYS A 86 -13.15 7.45 2.09
N GLU A 87 -13.90 6.85 3.01
CA GLU A 87 -13.95 5.40 3.19
C GLU A 87 -14.62 4.73 2.00
N ARG A 88 -14.03 3.61 1.60
CA ARG A 88 -14.49 2.77 0.51
C ARG A 88 -14.38 1.32 0.94
N GLU A 89 -15.48 0.60 0.79
CA GLU A 89 -15.47 -0.84 0.94
C GLU A 89 -14.81 -1.49 -0.29
N ASN A 90 -13.97 -2.48 -0.03
CA ASN A 90 -13.40 -3.35 -1.05
C ASN A 90 -13.43 -4.79 -0.54
N THR A 91 -13.53 -5.76 -1.44
CA THR A 91 -13.41 -7.18 -1.08
C THR A 91 -12.27 -7.77 -1.85
N ASP A 92 -11.19 -8.07 -1.12
CA ASP A 92 -10.02 -8.72 -1.68
C ASP A 92 -10.06 -10.23 -1.46
N HIS A 93 -9.54 -11.00 -2.40
CA HIS A 93 -9.55 -12.46 -2.34
C HIS A 93 -8.53 -13.04 -1.34
N ILE A 94 -7.51 -12.27 -0.92
CA ILE A 94 -6.52 -12.64 0.10
C ILE A 94 -6.97 -12.15 1.48
N PHE A 95 -7.41 -10.89 1.56
CA PHE A 95 -7.70 -10.22 2.83
C PHE A 95 -9.18 -10.26 3.23
N GLY A 96 -10.09 -10.53 2.29
CA GLY A 96 -11.52 -10.50 2.50
C GLY A 96 -12.10 -9.07 2.42
N PRO A 97 -13.25 -8.83 3.07
CA PRO A 97 -13.88 -7.51 3.17
C PRO A 97 -13.01 -6.54 3.98
N ILE A 98 -12.65 -5.40 3.37
CA ILE A 98 -11.82 -4.34 3.93
C ILE A 98 -12.45 -2.97 3.69
N ILE A 99 -12.11 -1.99 4.53
CA ILE A 99 -12.48 -0.59 4.37
C ILE A 99 -11.19 0.20 4.21
N GLY A 100 -11.06 0.90 3.09
CA GLY A 100 -9.87 1.68 2.74
C GLY A 100 -10.18 3.16 2.55
N LYS A 101 -9.22 4.02 2.86
CA LYS A 101 -9.19 5.44 2.46
C LYS A 101 -7.76 5.87 2.20
N SER A 102 -7.58 6.80 1.27
CA SER A 102 -6.26 7.29 0.90
C SER A 102 -6.27 8.81 0.71
N ARG A 103 -5.13 9.46 0.95
CA ARG A 103 -4.94 10.89 0.72
C ARG A 103 -3.49 11.23 0.46
N ARG A 104 -3.27 12.45 -0.03
CA ARG A 104 -1.94 13.08 -0.06
C ARG A 104 -1.68 13.82 1.25
N VAL A 105 -0.51 13.62 1.86
CA VAL A 105 -0.12 14.18 3.15
C VAL A 105 1.16 14.99 2.99
N LYS A 106 1.10 16.29 3.30
CA LYS A 106 2.28 17.16 3.41
C LYS A 106 2.70 17.36 4.87
N ASP A 107 1.73 17.36 5.76
CA ASP A 107 1.95 17.47 7.20
C ASP A 107 1.82 16.08 7.85
N LEU A 108 2.96 15.51 8.21
CA LEU A 108 3.05 14.18 8.83
C LEU A 108 2.39 14.09 10.21
N SER A 109 2.10 15.22 10.86
CA SER A 109 1.35 15.22 12.12
C SER A 109 -0.08 14.70 11.95
N LEU A 110 -0.63 14.76 10.73
CA LEU A 110 -1.98 14.30 10.41
C LEU A 110 -2.11 12.77 10.33
N VAL A 111 -1.00 12.03 10.24
CA VAL A 111 -1.00 10.56 10.12
C VAL A 111 -1.24 9.96 11.51
N GLU A 112 -2.45 9.48 11.78
CA GLU A 112 -2.88 8.91 13.07
C GLU A 112 -3.61 7.56 12.91
N PRO A 113 -3.59 6.67 13.92
CA PRO A 113 -2.69 6.61 15.08
C PRO A 113 -1.37 5.95 14.67
N ALA A 114 -0.71 6.48 13.64
CA ALA A 114 0.55 5.94 13.20
C ALA A 114 1.61 6.16 14.29
N ASP A 115 2.28 5.07 14.67
CA ASP A 115 3.47 5.11 15.49
C ASP A 115 4.45 6.17 14.97
N VAL A 116 5.15 6.83 15.90
CA VAL A 116 6.08 7.95 15.63
C VAL A 116 7.03 7.67 14.46
N TRP A 117 7.36 6.41 14.18
CA TRP A 117 8.27 6.02 13.10
C TRP A 117 7.76 6.30 11.68
N LEU A 118 6.44 6.23 11.40
CA LEU A 118 5.88 6.50 10.06
C LEU A 118 6.03 7.98 9.66
N ARG A 119 6.23 8.85 10.65
CA ARG A 119 6.46 10.29 10.48
C ARG A 119 7.95 10.63 10.33
N ASN A 120 8.85 9.65 10.43
CA ASN A 120 10.29 9.87 10.45
C ASN A 120 10.97 9.25 9.22
N GLY A 121 12.22 9.65 8.96
CA GLY A 121 13.05 9.07 7.90
C GLY A 121 12.79 9.60 6.49
N TRP A 122 11.87 10.56 6.33
CA TRP A 122 11.57 11.18 5.05
C TRP A 122 12.60 12.25 4.66
N THR A 123 13.04 12.19 3.42
CA THR A 123 13.96 13.15 2.82
C THR A 123 13.20 14.37 2.28
N ALA A 124 13.86 15.53 2.16
CA ALA A 124 13.21 16.78 1.77
C ALA A 124 12.57 16.75 0.37
N ASP A 125 13.20 16.04 -0.57
CA ASP A 125 12.70 15.72 -1.91
C ASP A 125 11.41 14.87 -1.86
N SER A 126 11.28 13.94 -0.92
CA SER A 126 10.06 13.16 -0.72
C SER A 126 8.88 14.01 -0.24
N LEU A 127 9.17 15.08 0.50
CA LEU A 127 8.16 15.98 1.07
C LEU A 127 7.73 17.11 0.13
N GLU A 128 8.51 17.42 -0.92
CA GLU A 128 8.27 18.54 -1.85
C GLU A 128 6.83 18.54 -2.40
N TYR A 129 6.36 17.38 -2.83
CA TYR A 129 5.03 17.18 -3.42
C TYR A 129 4.04 16.47 -2.48
N GLY A 130 4.47 16.19 -1.24
CA GLY A 130 3.72 15.38 -0.28
C GLY A 130 3.77 13.87 -0.55
N LEU A 131 3.45 13.10 0.48
CA LEU A 131 3.44 11.65 0.51
C LEU A 131 2.02 11.12 0.26
N VAL A 132 1.90 9.85 -0.11
CA VAL A 132 0.60 9.17 -0.24
C VAL A 132 0.38 8.33 1.01
N GLU A 133 -0.67 8.63 1.76
CA GLU A 133 -1.13 7.81 2.88
C GLU A 133 -2.26 6.87 2.42
N SER A 134 -2.13 5.59 2.78
CA SER A 134 -3.20 4.59 2.65
C SER A 134 -3.53 4.05 4.04
N TYR A 135 -4.81 4.11 4.38
CA TYR A 135 -5.38 3.55 5.60
C TYR A 135 -6.33 2.43 5.19
N VAL A 136 -6.10 1.22 5.70
CA VAL A 136 -6.93 0.04 5.41
C VAL A 136 -7.19 -0.71 6.70
N GLU A 137 -8.44 -0.98 6.98
CA GLU A 137 -8.86 -1.83 8.10
C GLU A 137 -9.72 -2.99 7.61
N SER A 138 -9.74 -4.07 8.39
CA SER A 138 -10.70 -5.14 8.16
C SER A 138 -12.13 -4.68 8.43
N ASP A 139 -13.07 -4.98 7.53
CA ASP A 139 -14.49 -4.86 7.83
C ASP A 139 -14.85 -5.96 8.84
N THR A 140 -14.72 -5.64 10.13
CA THR A 140 -14.85 -6.61 11.23
C THR A 140 -16.21 -7.31 11.23
N PRO A 141 -17.35 -6.61 11.03
CA PRO A 141 -18.66 -7.25 10.91
C PRO A 141 -18.76 -8.30 9.80
N LYS A 142 -18.11 -8.07 8.65
CA LYS A 142 -18.17 -9.02 7.51
C LYS A 142 -17.09 -10.09 7.55
N SER A 143 -15.89 -9.75 8.02
CA SER A 143 -14.70 -10.63 7.97
C SER A 143 -14.48 -11.46 9.23
N GLY A 144 -15.00 -11.02 10.38
CA GLY A 144 -14.71 -11.61 11.69
C GLY A 144 -13.25 -11.44 12.14
N ARG A 145 -12.48 -10.57 11.47
CA ARG A 145 -11.07 -10.28 11.78
C ARG A 145 -10.93 -8.83 12.22
N VAL A 146 -9.88 -8.54 12.98
CA VAL A 146 -9.54 -7.19 13.44
C VAL A 146 -8.06 -6.94 13.12
N TRP A 147 -7.80 -6.08 12.16
CA TRP A 147 -6.47 -5.56 11.86
C TRP A 147 -6.56 -4.19 11.20
N LEU A 148 -5.52 -3.39 11.42
CA LEU A 148 -5.33 -2.09 10.81
C LEU A 148 -3.98 -2.07 10.07
N ALA A 149 -3.97 -1.37 8.95
CA ALA A 149 -2.85 -1.17 8.07
C ALA A 149 -2.76 0.31 7.69
N ILE A 150 -1.67 0.97 8.08
CA ILE A 150 -1.37 2.33 7.65
C ILE A 150 -0.06 2.29 6.86
N GLN A 151 -0.07 2.89 5.68
CA GLN A 151 1.08 2.99 4.80
C GLN A 151 1.29 4.45 4.41
N VAL A 152 2.55 4.88 4.39
CA VAL A 152 2.94 6.19 3.86
C VAL A 152 4.02 5.95 2.83
N ASN A 153 3.81 6.47 1.62
CA ASN A 153 4.62 6.16 0.45
C ASN A 153 5.14 7.43 -0.22
N SER A 154 6.38 7.36 -0.68
CA SER A 154 7.03 8.32 -1.58
C SER A 154 7.43 7.62 -2.89
N TYR A 155 7.94 8.37 -3.86
CA TYR A 155 8.41 7.81 -5.13
C TYR A 155 9.65 6.92 -4.97
N ASN A 156 10.49 7.17 -3.95
CA ASN A 156 11.70 6.40 -3.67
C ASN A 156 11.46 5.24 -2.69
N GLN A 157 10.32 5.23 -1.99
CA GLN A 157 9.93 4.19 -1.03
C GLN A 157 8.47 3.77 -1.24
N LEU A 158 8.25 2.96 -2.27
CA LEU A 158 7.01 2.21 -2.49
C LEU A 158 7.03 0.92 -1.65
N CYS A 159 6.84 1.05 -0.35
CA CYS A 159 6.65 -0.12 0.51
C CYS A 159 5.15 -0.44 0.60
N LEU A 160 4.71 -1.49 -0.09
CA LEU A 160 3.32 -1.98 -0.06
C LEU A 160 3.05 -2.95 1.10
N LEU A 161 4.04 -3.23 1.97
CA LEU A 161 3.91 -4.19 3.07
C LEU A 161 4.50 -3.70 4.41
N CYS A 162 4.73 -2.39 4.54
CA CYS A 162 5.09 -1.78 5.81
C CYS A 162 3.79 -1.50 6.58
N TYR A 163 3.21 -2.52 7.21
CA TYR A 163 2.02 -2.33 8.06
C TYR A 163 2.43 -2.21 9.52
N SER A 164 1.93 -1.19 10.23
CA SER A 164 1.80 -1.30 11.69
C SER A 164 0.55 -2.13 11.94
N SER A 165 0.71 -3.44 12.18
CA SER A 165 -0.35 -4.21 12.82
C SER A 165 -0.32 -3.81 14.29
N VAL A 166 -1.21 -2.93 14.73
CA VAL A 166 -1.47 -2.74 16.16
C VAL A 166 -2.32 -3.92 16.60
N PRO A 167 -1.79 -4.91 17.33
CA PRO A 167 -2.65 -5.86 18.01
C PRO A 167 -3.26 -5.09 19.18
N THR A 168 -4.58 -4.90 19.17
CA THR A 168 -5.31 -4.55 20.40
C THR A 168 -5.29 -5.72 21.36
#